data_AF-A0A655J7Y3-F1
#
_entry.id   AF-A0A655J7Y3-F1
#
_cell.length_a   1.000
_cell.length_b   1.000
_cell.length_c   1.000
_cell.angle_alpha   90.00
_cell.angle_beta   90.00
_cell.angle_gamma   90.00
#
_symmetry.space_group_name_H-M   'P 1'
#
loop_
_entity.id
_entity.type
_entity.pdbx_description
1 polymer ?
#
loop_
_entity_poly.entity_id
_entity_poly.type
_entity_poly.pdbx_seq_one_letter_code
_entity_poly.pdbx_strand_id
1 'polypeptide(L)' 'MALTRESLVPEVTVTADGVYWHPVAATDERALVTRTVEPLTPALDMVSRLFAEQWTRAAEEAALFPCA' A
#
# COMPACT_ATOMS: atom_id res chain seq x y z
N MET A 1 -0.29 -1.73 21.28
CA MET A 1 -0.40 -1.01 19.99
C MET A 1 -0.12 -2.00 18.89
N ALA A 2 -1.09 -2.27 18.02
CA ALA A 2 -0.88 -3.07 16.82
C ALA A 2 -0.52 -2.13 15.66
N LEU A 3 0.56 -2.42 14.96
CA LEU A 3 0.97 -1.70 13.75
C LEU A 3 0.03 -2.17 12.63
N THR A 4 -0.86 -1.31 12.14
CA THR A 4 -1.79 -1.65 11.07
C THR A 4 -1.36 -1.00 9.76
N ARG A 5 -1.80 -1.56 8.63
CA ARG A 5 -1.42 -1.04 7.30
C ARG A 5 -1.85 0.42 7.11
N GLU A 6 -2.90 0.84 7.80
CA GLU A 6 -3.41 2.21 7.79
C GLU A 6 -2.51 3.20 8.54
N SER A 7 -1.64 2.75 9.46
CA SER A 7 -0.78 3.62 10.29
C SER A 7 0.64 3.79 9.76
N LEU A 8 0.98 3.22 8.60
CA LEU A 8 2.33 3.19 8.04
C LEU A 8 2.47 4.11 6.82
N VAL A 9 3.63 4.77 6.73
CA VAL A 9 4.08 5.46 5.52
C VAL A 9 4.29 4.41 4.42
N PRO A 10 3.92 4.68 3.15
CA PRO A 10 4.03 3.69 2.09
C PRO A 10 5.49 3.28 1.92
N GLU A 11 5.77 2.02 2.26
CA GLU A 11 7.06 1.37 2.07
C GLU A 11 6.81 0.12 1.23
N VAL A 12 7.59 -0.04 0.15
CA VAL A 12 7.46 -1.16 -0.78
C VAL A 12 8.74 -1.99 -0.82
N THR A 13 8.57 -3.30 -0.92
CA THR A 13 9.65 -4.27 -1.13
C THR A 13 9.69 -4.64 -2.60
N VAL A 14 10.85 -4.46 -3.23
CA VAL A 14 11.07 -4.83 -4.64
C VAL A 14 11.94 -6.09 -4.69
N THR A 15 11.51 -7.08 -5.47
CA THR A 15 12.24 -8.34 -5.71
C THR A 15 12.26 -8.67 -7.20
N ALA A 16 12.93 -9.77 -7.56
CA ALA A 16 12.92 -10.28 -8.94
C ALA A 16 11.50 -10.67 -9.42
N ASP A 17 10.60 -11.01 -8.49
CA ASP A 17 9.26 -11.51 -8.81
C ASP A 17 8.18 -10.41 -8.83
N GLY A 18 8.49 -9.21 -8.31
CA GLY A 18 7.56 -8.10 -8.29
C GLY A 18 7.80 -7.08 -7.18
N VAL A 19 6.82 -6.17 -7.07
CA VAL A 19 6.75 -5.09 -6.09
C VAL A 19 5.62 -5.39 -5.10
N TYR A 20 5.94 -5.34 -3.80
CA TYR A 20 5.05 -5.73 -2.71
C TYR A 20 4.96 -4.63 -1.64
N TRP A 21 3.89 -4.61 -0.86
CA TRP A 21 3.80 -3.77 0.35
C TRP A 21 4.64 -4.35 1.50
N HIS A 22 5.45 -3.51 2.16
CA HIS A 22 6.13 -3.84 3.43
C HIS A 22 5.07 -3.98 4.56
N PRO A 23 5.26 -4.80 5.63
CA PRO A 23 6.48 -5.49 6.08
C PRO A 23 6.69 -6.92 5.58
N VAL A 24 6.04 -7.34 4.49
CA VAL A 24 5.94 -8.77 4.16
C VAL A 24 7.05 -9.24 3.23
N ALA A 25 7.61 -10.43 3.50
CA ALA A 25 8.51 -11.13 2.58
C ALA A 25 7.79 -11.42 1.27
N ALA A 26 8.43 -11.15 0.12
CA ALA A 26 7.92 -11.12 -1.26
C ALA A 26 7.25 -12.42 -1.79
N THR A 27 6.25 -12.91 -1.07
CA THR A 27 5.58 -14.19 -1.27
C THR A 27 4.08 -14.11 -0.95
N ASP A 28 3.61 -13.03 -0.29
CA ASP A 28 2.18 -12.82 -0.05
C ASP A 28 1.53 -12.10 -1.25
N GLU A 29 0.69 -12.82 -1.99
CA GLU A 29 -0.07 -12.32 -3.14
C GLU A 29 -1.02 -11.17 -2.77
N ARG A 30 -1.47 -11.08 -1.52
CA ARG A 30 -2.34 -9.97 -1.07
C ARG A 30 -1.57 -8.66 -0.91
N ALA A 31 -0.25 -8.74 -0.80
CA ALA A 31 0.64 -7.59 -0.75
C ALA A 31 1.18 -7.20 -2.13
N LEU A 32 0.88 -7.96 -3.19
CA LEU A 32 1.39 -7.72 -4.54
C LEU A 32 0.78 -6.43 -5.13
N VAL A 33 1.64 -5.50 -5.50
CA VAL A 33 1.27 -4.30 -6.26
C VAL A 33 1.32 -4.60 -7.75
N THR A 34 2.43 -5.18 -8.22
CA THR A 34 2.64 -5.55 -9.61
C THR A 34 3.77 -6.56 -9.74
N ARG A 35 3.73 -7.39 -10.78
CA ARG A 35 4.81 -8.31 -11.15
C ARG A 35 5.85 -7.67 -12.09
N THR A 36 5.55 -6.49 -12.64
CA THR A 36 6.49 -5.76 -13.50
C THR A 36 7.46 -4.96 -12.63
N VAL A 37 8.73 -5.37 -12.65
CA VAL A 37 9.80 -4.75 -11.84
C VAL A 37 10.44 -3.56 -12.58
N GLU A 38 10.55 -3.64 -13.91
CA GLU A 38 11.13 -2.58 -14.73
C GLU A 38 10.24 -2.20 -15.93
N PRO A 39 10.12 -0.90 -16.27
CA PRO A 39 10.59 0.25 -15.47
C PRO A 39 9.77 0.39 -14.17
N LEU A 40 10.38 0.95 -13.12
CA LEU A 40 9.74 1.01 -11.79
C LEU A 40 8.67 2.11 -11.67
N THR A 41 8.73 3.16 -12.53
CA THR A 41 7.83 4.32 -12.47
C THR A 41 6.35 3.95 -12.42
N PRO A 42 5.82 3.06 -13.30
CA PRO A 42 4.41 2.68 -13.25
C PRO A 42 4.01 1.96 -11.95
N ALA A 43 4.94 1.24 -11.32
CA ALA A 43 4.68 0.62 -10.02
C ALA A 43 4.56 1.68 -8.91
N LEU A 44 5.41 2.71 -8.93
CA LEU A 44 5.35 3.83 -7.97
C LEU A 44 4.09 4.69 -8.17
N ASP A 45 3.64 4.89 -9.40
CA ASP A 45 2.37 5.56 -9.70
C ASP A 45 1.19 4.76 -9.12
N MET A 46 1.23 3.42 -9.24
CA MET A 46 0.24 2.53 -8.66
C MET A 46 0.20 2.62 -7.13
N VAL A 47 1.37 2.59 -6.48
CA VAL A 47 1.52 2.77 -5.03
C VAL A 47 0.88 4.09 -4.59
N SER A 48 1.20 5.18 -5.28
CA SER A 48 0.68 6.52 -4.98
C SER A 48 -0.84 6.59 -5.11
N ARG A 49 -1.39 6.01 -6.17
CA ARG A 49 -2.85 5.94 -6.40
C ARG A 49 -3.57 5.16 -5.30
N LEU A 50 -3.10 3.95 -5.00
CA LEU A 50 -3.70 3.08 -3.98
C LEU A 50 -3.66 3.74 -2.59
N PHE A 51 -2.56 4.42 -2.28
CA PHE A 51 -2.43 5.17 -1.04
C PHE A 51 -3.43 6.33 -0.96
N ALA A 52 -3.58 7.12 -2.02
CA ALA A 52 -4.55 8.22 -2.08
C ALA A 52 -6.00 7.74 -1.94
N GLU A 53 -6.35 6.63 -2.59
CA GLU A 53 -7.68 6.01 -2.48
C GLU A 53 -7.97 5.54 -1.05
N GLN A 54 -7.01 4.88 -0.40
CA GLN A 54 -7.13 4.45 0.99
C GLN A 54 -7.31 5.63 1.95
N TRP A 55 -6.51 6.69 1.80
CA TRP A 55 -6.60 7.87 2.66
C TRP A 55 -7.90 8.65 2.46
N THR A 56 -8.39 8.72 1.22
CA THR A 56 -9.70 9.32 0.94
C THR A 56 -10.81 8.55 1.67
N ARG A 57 -10.81 7.21 1.58
CA ARG A 57 -11.79 6.38 2.31
C ARG A 57 -11.69 6.52 3.82
N ALA A 58 -10.48 6.51 4.37
CA ALA A 58 -10.27 6.70 5.81
C ALA A 58 -10.76 8.08 6.27
N ALA A 59 -10.55 9.13 5.47
CA ALA A 59 -11.07 10.48 5.76
C ALA A 59 -12.60 10.54 5.68
N GLU A 60 -13.22 9.88 4.69
CA GLU A 60 -14.67 9.76 4.57
C GLU A 60 -15.29 9.00 5.75
N GLU A 61 -14.70 7.87 6.16
CA GLU A 61 -15.14 7.10 7.33
C GLU A 61 -14.99 7.91 8.63
N ALA A 62 -13.87 8.62 8.81
CA ALA A 62 -13.68 9.51 9.96
C ALA A 62 -14.68 10.67 9.97
N ALA A 63 -15.09 11.17 8.80
CA ALA A 63 -16.14 12.19 8.68
C ALA A 63 -17.54 11.64 9.00
N LEU A 64 -17.80 10.37 8.66
CA LEU A 64 -19.07 9.69 8.95
C LEU A 64 -19.21 9.28 10.42
N PHE A 65 -18.10 9.00 11.09
CA PHE A 65 -18.07 8.60 12.51
C PHE A 65 -17.05 9.46 13.29
N PRO A 66 -17.40 10.72 13.62
CA PRO A 66 -16.46 11.67 14.24
C PRO A 66 -16.03 11.33 15.68
N CYS A 67 -16.46 10.21 16.25
CA CYS A 67 -16.05 9.72 17.57
C CYS A 67 -15.96 8.18 17.58
N ALA A 68 -14.74 7.65 17.54
CA ALA A 68 -14.40 6.29 17.97
C ALA A 68 -13.00 6.28 18.58
#